data_AF-A0A972MXZ3-F1
#
_entry.id   AF-A0A972MXZ3-F1
#
_cell.length_a   1.000
_cell.length_b   1.000
_cell.length_c   1.000
_cell.angle_alpha   90.00
_cell.angle_beta   90.00
_cell.angle_gamma   90.00
#
_symmetry.space_group_name_H-M   'P 1'
#
loop_
_entity.id
_entity.type
_entity.pdbx_description
1 polymer ?
#
loop_
_entity_poly.entity_id
_entity_poly.type
_entity_poly.pdbx_seq_one_letter_code
_entity_poly.pdbx_strand_id
1 'polypeptide(L)'
;MSAELRLTLIDNEGFRMHANPSTFLLDFLNTQYESIQHALIRDLTFISQLAHYKSGLKIERVVPIEPGVFQLYFHYQWHIFQGCLDLDEMGEINDKVTFIVTEQGQVVFDLSLFEGASTADEL
;
A
#
# COMPACT_ATOMS: atom_id res chain seq x y z
N MET A 1 16.22 6.48 7.30
CA MET A 1 15.84 6.79 5.91
C MET A 1 14.37 6.45 5.83
N SER A 2 13.48 7.38 5.50
CA SER A 2 12.06 7.07 5.37
C SER A 2 11.85 6.21 4.12
N ALA A 3 11.13 5.09 4.22
CA ALA A 3 10.75 4.33 3.04
C ALA A 3 9.74 5.11 2.21
N GLU A 4 10.03 5.25 0.93
CA GLU A 4 9.17 5.92 -0.04
C GLU A 4 9.07 5.05 -1.29
N LEU A 5 7.84 4.85 -1.80
CA LEU A 5 7.64 4.30 -3.15
C LEU A 5 7.38 5.47 -4.09
N ARG A 6 8.17 5.54 -5.17
CA ARG A 6 8.04 6.56 -6.22
C ARG A 6 7.64 5.88 -7.53
N LEU A 7 6.53 6.31 -8.09
CA LEU A 7 6.05 5.91 -9.42
C LEU A 7 5.95 7.15 -10.31
N THR A 8 6.02 6.96 -11.62
CA THR A 8 5.89 8.06 -12.59
C THR A 8 4.64 7.85 -13.42
N LEU A 9 3.77 8.86 -13.46
CA LEU A 9 2.63 8.86 -14.36
C LEU A 9 3.13 8.87 -15.81
N ILE A 10 2.64 7.92 -16.61
CA ILE A 10 2.95 7.85 -18.05
C ILE A 10 2.24 8.98 -18.80
N ASP A 11 1.07 9.42 -18.30
CA ASP A 11 0.24 10.46 -18.91
C ASP A 11 -0.11 11.56 -17.89
N ASN A 12 0.86 12.46 -17.62
CA ASN A 12 0.68 13.57 -16.69
C ASN A 12 -0.28 14.65 -17.24
N GLU A 13 -0.28 14.89 -18.54
CA GLU A 13 -1.20 15.89 -19.14
C GLU A 13 -2.66 15.42 -19.06
N GLY A 14 -2.91 14.15 -19.37
CA GLY A 14 -4.20 13.49 -19.23
C GLY A 14 -4.68 13.46 -17.79
N PHE A 15 -3.79 13.21 -16.82
CA PHE A 15 -4.12 13.34 -15.39
C PHE A 15 -4.62 14.75 -15.05
N ARG A 16 -3.90 15.80 -15.48
CA ARG A 16 -4.23 17.20 -15.17
C ARG A 16 -5.55 17.65 -15.81
N MET A 17 -5.93 17.05 -16.93
CA MET A 17 -7.18 17.33 -17.63
C MET A 17 -8.33 16.40 -17.22
N HIS A 18 -8.06 15.37 -16.42
CA HIS A 18 -9.06 14.37 -16.07
C HIS A 18 -10.11 14.93 -15.12
N ALA A 19 -11.38 14.82 -15.49
CA ALA A 19 -12.50 15.30 -14.66
C ALA A 19 -12.62 14.56 -13.31
N ASN A 20 -12.05 13.35 -13.21
CA ASN A 20 -12.01 12.56 -11.97
C ASN A 20 -10.60 11.99 -11.74
N PRO A 21 -9.72 12.70 -11.02
CA PRO A 21 -8.34 12.26 -10.79
C PRO A 21 -8.26 10.96 -9.99
N SER A 22 -9.27 10.66 -9.15
CA SER A 22 -9.27 9.44 -8.32
C SER A 22 -9.45 8.18 -9.14
N THR A 23 -10.35 8.20 -10.14
CA THR A 23 -10.52 7.06 -11.06
C THR A 23 -9.26 6.84 -11.88
N PHE A 24 -8.68 7.90 -12.44
CA PHE A 24 -7.43 7.81 -13.20
C PHE A 24 -6.30 7.21 -12.37
N LEU A 25 -6.12 7.69 -11.14
CA LEU A 25 -5.10 7.16 -10.24
C LEU A 25 -5.39 5.71 -9.86
N LEU A 26 -6.65 5.34 -9.63
CA LEU A 26 -7.01 3.95 -9.35
C LEU A 26 -6.61 3.02 -10.50
N ASP A 27 -6.93 3.36 -11.73
CA ASP A 27 -6.52 2.61 -12.92
C ASP A 27 -4.99 2.54 -13.03
N PHE A 28 -4.30 3.67 -12.91
CA PHE A 28 -2.83 3.73 -12.94
C PHE A 28 -2.20 2.80 -11.89
N LEU A 29 -2.67 2.85 -10.64
CA LEU A 29 -2.16 2.02 -9.56
C LEU A 29 -2.43 0.53 -9.81
N ASN A 30 -3.56 0.17 -10.42
CA ASN A 30 -3.79 -1.21 -10.85
C ASN A 30 -2.82 -1.65 -11.95
N THR A 31 -2.36 -0.76 -12.83
CA THR A 31 -1.28 -1.11 -13.79
C THR A 31 0.09 -1.30 -13.13
N GLN A 32 0.30 -0.68 -11.96
CA GLN A 32 1.53 -0.75 -11.18
C GLN A 32 1.44 -1.76 -10.03
N TYR A 33 0.49 -2.70 -10.10
CA TYR A 33 0.13 -3.60 -9.02
C TYR A 33 1.35 -4.33 -8.42
N GLU A 34 2.25 -4.87 -9.23
CA GLU A 34 3.43 -5.61 -8.71
C GLU A 34 4.34 -4.72 -7.85
N SER A 35 4.60 -3.48 -8.31
CA SER A 35 5.41 -2.50 -7.58
C SER A 35 4.77 -2.10 -6.25
N ILE A 36 3.45 -1.94 -6.25
CA ILE A 36 2.67 -1.53 -5.08
C ILE A 36 2.51 -2.70 -4.11
N GLN A 37 2.34 -3.92 -4.62
CA GLN A 37 2.11 -5.09 -3.79
C GLN A 37 3.22 -5.29 -2.78
N HIS A 38 4.48 -5.24 -3.21
CA HIS A 38 5.58 -5.46 -2.28
C HIS A 38 5.79 -4.31 -1.28
N ALA A 39 5.35 -3.10 -1.63
CA ALA A 39 5.54 -1.92 -0.81
C ALA A 39 4.45 -1.71 0.25
N LEU A 40 3.23 -2.21 0.01
CA LEU A 40 2.07 -1.97 0.87
C LEU A 40 1.76 -3.09 1.87
N ILE A 41 2.47 -4.22 1.81
CA ILE A 41 2.33 -5.25 2.84
C ILE A 41 3.11 -4.83 4.08
N ARG A 42 2.37 -4.61 5.17
CA ARG A 42 2.95 -4.28 6.48
C ARG A 42 3.62 -5.49 7.09
N ASP A 43 4.50 -5.23 8.04
CA ASP A 43 4.87 -6.24 9.02
C ASP A 43 3.62 -6.70 9.82
N LEU A 44 3.44 -8.01 9.93
CA LEU A 44 2.26 -8.64 10.56
C LEU A 44 2.51 -9.09 11.99
N THR A 45 3.65 -8.75 12.59
CA THR A 45 3.99 -9.19 13.95
C THR A 45 3.04 -8.64 15.01
N PHE A 46 2.32 -7.56 14.72
CA PHE A 46 1.23 -7.05 15.58
C PHE A 46 0.06 -8.03 15.71
N ILE A 47 -0.13 -8.95 14.76
CA ILE A 47 -1.08 -10.07 14.84
C ILE A 47 -0.39 -11.26 15.51
N SER A 48 0.73 -11.69 14.95
CA SER A 48 1.53 -12.81 15.45
C SER A 48 2.87 -12.84 14.71
N GLN A 49 3.93 -13.32 15.36
CA GLN A 49 5.21 -13.60 14.69
C GLN A 49 5.10 -14.65 13.58
N LEU A 50 4.02 -15.44 13.59
CA LEU A 50 3.75 -16.49 12.61
C LEU A 50 2.81 -16.03 11.49
N ALA A 51 2.23 -14.82 11.64
CA ALA A 51 1.36 -14.25 10.62
C ALA A 51 2.20 -13.85 9.42
N HIS A 52 1.82 -14.35 8.26
CA HIS A 52 2.45 -13.98 7.00
C HIS A 52 1.38 -13.57 5.98
N TYR A 53 1.79 -12.71 5.06
CA TYR A 53 0.98 -12.40 3.89
C TYR A 53 0.77 -13.69 3.10
N LYS A 54 -0.50 -14.01 2.83
CA LYS A 54 -0.87 -15.18 2.03
C LYS A 54 -1.04 -14.79 0.57
N SER A 55 -1.98 -13.89 0.30
CA SER A 55 -2.32 -13.43 -1.04
C SER A 55 -3.39 -12.32 -0.98
N GLY A 56 -3.80 -11.84 -2.15
CA GLY A 56 -5.05 -11.12 -2.31
C GLY A 56 -4.98 -9.65 -1.94
N LEU A 57 -3.83 -8.98 -2.15
CA LEU A 57 -3.84 -7.52 -2.14
C LEU A 57 -4.85 -7.03 -3.17
N LYS A 58 -5.74 -6.14 -2.74
CA LYS A 58 -6.73 -5.52 -3.61
C LYS A 58 -6.81 -4.04 -3.30
N ILE A 59 -6.60 -3.25 -4.34
CA ILE A 59 -6.77 -1.81 -4.36
C ILE A 59 -8.28 -1.53 -4.43
N GLU A 60 -8.84 -0.92 -3.41
CA GLU A 60 -10.30 -0.74 -3.28
C GLU A 60 -10.74 0.60 -3.87
N ARG A 61 -10.10 1.70 -3.46
CA ARG A 61 -10.42 3.05 -3.94
C ARG A 61 -9.31 4.05 -3.65
N VAL A 62 -9.27 5.09 -4.46
CA VAL A 62 -8.51 6.31 -4.22
C VAL A 62 -9.47 7.43 -3.86
N VAL A 63 -9.14 8.24 -2.87
CA VAL A 63 -9.90 9.47 -2.55
C VAL A 63 -8.98 10.68 -2.48
N PRO A 64 -9.41 11.85 -2.95
CA PRO A 64 -8.67 13.08 -2.75
C PRO A 64 -8.87 13.55 -1.30
N ILE A 65 -7.78 13.95 -0.65
CA ILE A 65 -7.84 14.56 0.69
C ILE A 65 -7.66 16.08 0.55
N GLU A 66 -6.64 16.48 -0.20
CA GLU A 66 -6.23 17.87 -0.43
C GLU A 66 -5.68 18.01 -1.85
N PRO A 67 -5.46 19.22 -2.38
CA PRO A 67 -4.89 19.41 -3.72
C PRO A 67 -3.54 18.67 -3.87
N GLY A 68 -3.50 17.71 -4.78
CA GLY A 68 -2.31 16.88 -5.03
C GLY A 68 -2.06 15.77 -3.99
N VAL A 69 -2.92 15.61 -2.98
CA VAL A 69 -2.79 14.61 -1.91
C VAL A 69 -3.98 13.64 -1.94
N PHE A 70 -3.66 12.35 -1.94
CA PHE A 70 -4.64 11.29 -2.10
C PHE A 70 -4.44 10.20 -1.04
N GLN A 71 -5.53 9.51 -0.72
CA GLN A 71 -5.51 8.32 0.11
C GLN A 71 -5.90 7.10 -0.73
N LEU A 72 -5.04 6.09 -0.71
CA LEU A 72 -5.34 4.78 -1.26
C LEU A 72 -5.87 3.89 -0.14
N TYR A 73 -7.01 3.25 -0.36
CA TYR A 73 -7.58 2.19 0.49
C TYR A 73 -7.40 0.85 -0.18
N PHE A 74 -6.98 -0.16 0.58
CA PHE A 74 -6.72 -1.50 0.08
C PHE A 74 -6.92 -2.55 1.18
N HIS A 75 -7.00 -3.81 0.79
CA HIS A 75 -7.01 -4.92 1.73
C HIS A 75 -6.15 -6.08 1.25
N TYR A 76 -5.74 -6.96 2.17
CA TYR A 76 -5.03 -8.19 1.85
C TYR A 76 -5.25 -9.27 2.91
N GLN A 77 -5.00 -10.53 2.55
CA GLN A 77 -5.19 -11.67 3.44
C GLN A 77 -3.90 -12.06 4.15
N TRP A 78 -4.04 -12.45 5.42
CA TRP A 78 -2.98 -13.04 6.22
C TRP A 78 -3.38 -14.45 6.67
N HIS A 79 -2.37 -15.27 6.97
CA HIS A 79 -2.55 -16.62 7.46
C HIS A 79 -1.51 -16.96 8.52
N ILE A 80 -1.93 -17.73 9.52
CA ILE A 80 -1.10 -18.35 10.53
C ILE A 80 -1.34 -19.84 10.41
N PHE A 81 -0.25 -20.60 10.28
CA PHE A 81 -0.31 -22.06 10.25
C PHE A 81 0.76 -22.68 11.16
N GLN A 82 0.33 -23.46 12.14
CA GLN A 82 1.18 -24.29 13.00
C GLN A 82 0.57 -25.69 13.12
N GLY A 83 0.96 -26.58 12.22
CA GLY A 83 0.47 -27.97 12.23
C GLY A 83 0.76 -28.74 13.53
N CYS A 84 1.81 -28.38 14.27
CA CYS A 84 2.13 -29.01 15.55
C CYS A 84 1.18 -28.61 16.69
N LEU A 85 0.47 -27.49 16.55
CA LEU A 85 -0.44 -26.93 17.55
C LEU A 85 -1.91 -26.98 17.11
N ASP A 86 -2.19 -27.61 15.95
CA ASP A 86 -3.52 -27.60 15.30
C ASP A 86 -4.08 -26.18 15.11
N LEU A 87 -3.19 -25.21 14.85
CA LEU A 87 -3.56 -23.81 14.64
C LEU A 87 -3.57 -23.49 13.15
N ASP A 88 -4.73 -23.12 12.63
CA ASP A 88 -4.95 -22.58 11.29
C ASP A 88 -5.89 -21.37 11.41
N GLU A 89 -5.33 -20.16 11.34
CA GLU A 89 -6.08 -18.91 11.45
C GLU A 89 -5.82 -18.04 10.23
N MET A 90 -6.89 -17.49 9.66
CA MET A 90 -6.82 -16.57 8.53
C MET A 90 -7.69 -15.35 8.79
N GLY A 91 -7.29 -14.23 8.19
CA GLY A 91 -8.07 -13.01 8.24
C GLY A 91 -7.72 -12.05 7.12
N GLU A 92 -8.37 -10.89 7.16
CA GLU A 92 -8.17 -9.81 6.22
C GLU A 92 -7.75 -8.55 6.98
N ILE A 93 -6.80 -7.80 6.40
CA ILE A 93 -6.44 -6.46 6.85
C ILE A 93 -7.01 -5.47 5.86
N ASN A 94 -7.77 -4.51 6.38
CA ASN A 94 -8.16 -3.31 5.65
C ASN A 94 -7.24 -2.17 6.07
N ASP A 95 -6.61 -1.52 5.10
CA ASP A 95 -5.59 -0.52 5.36
C ASP A 95 -5.67 0.65 4.38
N LYS A 96 -4.88 1.69 4.68
CA LYS A 96 -4.78 2.87 3.84
C LYS A 96 -3.38 3.48 3.90
N VAL A 97 -2.98 4.08 2.80
CA VAL A 97 -1.72 4.81 2.67
C VAL A 97 -1.98 6.16 2.00
N THR A 98 -1.26 7.19 2.42
CA THR A 98 -1.31 8.51 1.81
C THR A 98 -0.20 8.63 0.78
N PHE A 99 -0.51 9.27 -0.35
CA PHE A 99 0.48 9.60 -1.37
C PHE A 99 0.20 10.97 -1.97
N ILE A 100 1.24 11.56 -2.54
CA ILE A 100 1.16 12.84 -3.25
C ILE A 100 1.40 12.65 -4.74
N VAL A 101 0.80 13.50 -5.56
CA VAL A 101 1.08 13.62 -6.98
C VAL A 101 1.73 14.98 -7.23
N THR A 102 2.99 14.99 -7.63
CA THR A 102 3.73 16.23 -7.91
C THR A 102 3.30 16.84 -9.25
N GLU A 103 3.60 18.11 -9.46
CA GLU A 103 3.34 18.78 -10.75
C GLU A 103 4.07 18.12 -11.93
N GLN A 104 5.19 17.43 -11.67
CA GLN A 104 5.92 16.66 -12.69
C GLN A 104 5.31 15.28 -12.97
N GLY A 105 4.19 14.93 -12.33
CA GLY A 105 3.54 13.62 -12.49
C GLY A 105 4.23 12.51 -11.71
N GLN A 106 4.96 12.82 -10.64
CA GLN A 106 5.49 11.79 -9.75
C GLN A 106 4.45 11.45 -8.69
N VAL A 107 4.21 10.15 -8.48
CA VAL A 107 3.38 9.62 -7.40
C VAL A 107 4.30 9.14 -6.29
N VAL A 108 4.21 9.74 -5.11
CA VAL A 108 5.12 9.46 -3.98
C VAL A 108 4.31 9.00 -2.78
N PHE A 109 4.50 7.75 -2.37
CA PHE A 109 3.86 7.14 -1.20
C PHE A 109 4.68 7.37 0.06
N ASP A 110 4.01 7.77 1.14
CA ASP A 110 4.60 7.76 2.48
C ASP A 110 4.44 6.36 3.08
N LEU A 111 5.55 5.61 3.14
CA LEU A 111 5.58 4.24 3.68
C LEU A 111 6.18 4.19 5.09
N SER A 112 6.32 5.33 5.77
CA SER A 112 6.88 5.44 7.11
C SER A 112 6.13 4.57 8.15
N LEU A 113 4.85 4.28 7.92
CA LEU A 113 4.02 3.40 8.76
C LEU A 113 4.05 1.92 8.33
N PHE A 114 4.64 1.63 7.17
CA PHE A 114 4.76 0.30 6.56
C PHE A 114 6.14 -0.30 6.78
N GLU A 115 7.15 0.53 7.06
CA GLU A 115 8.35 0.07 7.72
C GLU A 115 7.95 -0.52 9.06
N GLY A 116 7.98 -1.85 9.16
CA GLY A 116 7.99 -2.53 10.44
C GLY A 116 8.99 -1.81 11.33
N ALA A 117 8.62 -1.54 12.58
CA ALA A 117 9.49 -0.93 13.57
C ALA A 117 10.79 -1.74 13.67
N SER A 118 11.76 -1.44 12.81
CA SER A 118 13.11 -1.95 12.89
C SER A 118 13.77 -1.11 13.97
N THR A 119 13.39 -1.35 15.23
CA THR A 119 14.30 -1.15 16.35
C THR A 119 15.30 -2.30 16.32
N ALA A 120 16.07 -2.38 15.24
CA ALA A 120 17.37 -3.03 15.22
C ALA A 120 18.42 -1.97 15.62
N ASP A 121 18.21 -1.33 16.76
CA ASP A 121 19.16 -0.47 17.45
C ASP A 121 18.83 -0.51 18.95
N GLU A 122 18.89 -1.71 19.54
CA GLU A 122 19.03 -1.93 20.98
C GLU A 122 19.70 -3.29 21.20
N LEU A 123 21.01 -3.41 20.91
CA LEU A 123 21.95 -4.33 21.58
C LEU A 123 23.41 -3.92 21.33
#